data_AF-A0A2H5QIX8-F1
#
_entry.id   AF-A0A2H5QIX8-F1
#
_cell.length_a   1.000
_cell.length_b   1.000
_cell.length_c   1.000
_cell.angle_alpha   90.00
_cell.angle_beta   90.00
_cell.angle_gamma   90.00
#
_symmetry.space_group_name_H-M   'P 1'
#
loop_
_entity.id
_entity.type
_entity.pdbx_description
1 polymer ?
#
loop_
_entity_poly.entity_id
_entity_poly.type
_entity_poly.pdbx_seq_one_letter_code
_entity_poly.pdbx_strand_id
1 'polypeptide(L)'
;MQMLSKVQDNTLGVSAFRIDYAPNGQSPPHIHPRASEILLVLEGTLYAGFVTSDNLNNTLITKVLHEGDVFVFPIGKISIAYFHGQRAMGY
;
A
#
# COMPACT_ATOMS: atom_id res chain seq x y z
N MET A 1 -1.76 -7.03 -11.09
CA MET A 1 -2.02 -5.68 -10.55
C MET A 1 -2.26 -4.75 -11.73
N GLN A 2 -3.38 -4.03 -11.75
CA GLN A 2 -3.60 -2.97 -12.74
C GLN A 2 -3.83 -1.64 -11.99
N MET A 3 -3.10 -0.61 -12.39
CA MET A 3 -3.37 0.77 -11.98
C MET A 3 -4.44 1.29 -12.94
N LEU A 4 -5.65 1.55 -12.43
CA LEU A 4 -6.78 1.91 -13.28
C LEU A 4 -6.89 3.42 -13.52
N SER A 5 -6.44 4.23 -12.57
CA SER A 5 -6.44 5.69 -12.71
C SER A 5 -5.37 6.32 -11.83
N LYS A 6 -4.78 7.40 -12.32
CA LYS A 6 -3.90 8.29 -11.56
C LYS A 6 -4.31 9.73 -11.85
N VAL A 7 -4.71 10.46 -10.82
CA VAL A 7 -4.92 11.90 -10.88
C VAL A 7 -3.74 12.56 -10.18
N GLN A 8 -3.08 13.48 -10.87
CA GLN A 8 -2.04 14.32 -10.31
C GLN A 8 -2.46 15.77 -10.51
N ASP A 9 -2.67 16.48 -9.41
CA ASP A 9 -3.07 17.88 -9.48
C ASP A 9 -1.83 18.77 -9.54
N ASN A 10 -1.78 19.62 -10.56
CA ASN A 10 -0.72 20.61 -10.66
C ASN A 10 -0.86 21.60 -9.49
N THR A 11 0.28 21.96 -8.88
CA THR A 11 0.45 22.90 -7.75
C THR A 11 -0.23 22.57 -6.41
N LEU A 12 -1.14 21.60 -6.31
CA LEU A 12 -1.81 21.23 -5.04
C LEU A 12 -0.98 20.31 -4.14
N GLY A 13 0.09 19.70 -4.65
CA GLY A 13 0.97 18.83 -3.87
C GLY A 13 0.39 17.45 -3.54
N VAL A 14 -0.72 17.06 -4.18
CA VAL A 14 -1.38 15.77 -3.97
C VAL A 14 -1.61 15.02 -5.28
N SER A 15 -1.64 13.70 -5.18
CA SER A 15 -2.03 12.81 -6.27
C SER A 15 -2.71 11.58 -5.69
N ALA A 16 -3.68 11.03 -6.41
CA ALA A 16 -4.41 9.84 -5.99
C ALA A 16 -4.41 8.80 -7.11
N PHE A 17 -4.41 7.53 -6.73
CA PHE A 17 -4.52 6.43 -7.66
C PHE A 17 -5.31 5.28 -7.03
N ARG A 18 -5.91 4.46 -7.88
CA ARG A 18 -6.61 3.23 -7.48
C ARG A 18 -5.86 2.02 -8.02
N ILE A 19 -5.70 1.02 -7.17
CA ILE A 19 -5.14 -0.28 -7.52
C ILE A 19 -6.19 -1.35 -7.26
N ASP A 20 -6.45 -2.18 -8.26
CA ASP A 20 -7.22 -3.41 -8.10
C ASP A 20 -6.28 -4.62 -8.19
N TYR A 21 -6.33 -5.44 -7.14
CA TYR A 21 -5.54 -6.66 -7.04
C TYR A 21 -6.39 -7.86 -7.43
N ALA A 22 -5.91 -8.63 -8.41
CA ALA A 22 -6.39 -9.98 -8.65
C ALA A 22 -5.96 -10.91 -7.50
N PRO A 23 -6.54 -12.12 -7.36
CA PRO A 23 -6.02 -13.14 -6.44
C PRO A 23 -4.51 -13.35 -6.63
N ASN A 24 -3.76 -13.39 -5.53
CA ASN A 24 -2.28 -13.42 -5.49
C ASN A 24 -1.58 -12.19 -6.11
N GLY A 25 -2.31 -11.13 -6.45
CA GLY A 25 -1.76 -9.90 -6.99
C GLY A 25 -0.86 -9.19 -5.98
N GLN A 26 0.24 -8.62 -6.47
CA GLN A 26 1.23 -7.95 -5.63
C GLN A 26 1.65 -6.61 -6.24
N SER A 27 1.99 -5.68 -5.35
CA SER A 27 2.83 -4.53 -5.61
C SER A 27 4.23 -4.88 -5.14
N PRO A 28 5.17 -5.18 -6.07
CA PRO A 28 6.51 -5.59 -5.72
C PRO A 28 7.24 -4.48 -4.93
N PRO A 29 8.32 -4.80 -4.20
CA PRO A 29 9.08 -3.82 -3.44
C PRO A 29 9.48 -2.60 -4.30
N HIS A 30 9.03 -1.41 -3.91
CA HIS A 30 9.27 -0.16 -4.64
C HIS A 30 9.39 1.05 -3.69
N ILE A 31 9.77 2.21 -4.21
CA ILE A 31 9.92 3.45 -3.42
C ILE A 31 9.16 4.61 -4.04
N HIS A 32 8.69 5.52 -3.19
CA HIS A 32 8.24 6.85 -3.59
C HIS A 32 9.28 7.89 -3.19
N PRO A 33 10.13 8.38 -4.11
CA PRO A 33 11.27 9.22 -3.75
C PRO A 33 10.88 10.64 -3.32
N ARG A 34 9.63 11.06 -3.55
CA ARG A 34 9.18 12.45 -3.35
C ARG A 34 7.82 12.59 -2.64
N ALA A 35 7.23 11.50 -2.16
CA ALA A 35 5.93 11.53 -1.51
C ALA A 35 5.81 10.42 -0.46
N SER A 36 5.02 10.67 0.58
CA SER A 36 4.46 9.61 1.42
C SER A 36 3.17 9.10 0.75
N GLU A 37 2.80 7.85 1.03
CA GLU A 37 1.54 7.25 0.54
C GLU A 37 0.60 7.01 1.72
N ILE A 38 -0.68 7.31 1.51
CA ILE A 38 -1.77 6.90 2.40
C ILE A 38 -2.63 5.91 1.61
N LEU A 39 -2.73 4.68 2.10
CA LEU A 39 -3.50 3.61 1.49
C LEU A 39 -4.75 3.34 2.34
N LEU A 40 -5.91 3.29 1.66
CA LEU A 40 -7.19 2.88 2.22
C LEU A 40 -7.65 1.60 1.51
N VAL A 41 -7.99 0.57 2.29
CA VAL A 41 -8.57 -0.66 1.71
C VAL A 41 -10.07 -0.45 1.49
N LEU A 42 -10.48 -0.42 0.23
CA LEU A 42 -11.89 -0.29 -0.14
C LEU A 42 -12.64 -1.63 -0.11
N GLU A 43 -11.95 -2.74 -0.38
CA GLU A 43 -12.54 -4.09 -0.37
C GLU A 43 -11.43 -5.15 -0.18
N GLY A 44 -11.78 -6.26 0.48
CA GLY A 44 -10.90 -7.41 0.64
C GLY A 44 -9.88 -7.30 1.78
N THR A 45 -8.82 -8.11 1.70
CA THR A 45 -7.75 -8.16 2.69
C THR A 45 -6.38 -7.99 2.02
N LEU A 46 -5.60 -7.03 2.52
CA LEU A 46 -4.30 -6.67 1.96
C LEU A 46 -3.22 -6.83 3.03
N TYR A 47 -2.17 -7.58 2.73
CA TYR A 47 -0.95 -7.52 3.54
C TYR A 47 -0.10 -6.37 3.01
N ALA A 48 0.23 -5.40 3.87
CA ALA A 48 0.99 -4.22 3.49
C ALA A 48 2.10 -3.93 4.49
N GLY A 49 3.17 -3.30 4.02
CA GLY A 49 4.25 -2.86 4.90
C GLY A 49 5.40 -2.14 4.21
N PHE A 50 6.33 -1.65 5.02
CA PHE A 50 7.56 -1.01 4.56
C PHE A 50 8.77 -1.40 5.40
N VAL A 51 9.96 -1.20 4.83
CA VAL A 51 11.24 -1.40 5.51
C VAL A 51 11.75 -0.07 6.06
N THR A 52 12.15 -0.06 7.34
CA THR A 52 12.77 1.11 7.98
C THR A 52 14.18 1.36 7.42
N SER A 53 14.81 2.48 7.79
CA SER A 53 16.19 2.78 7.41
C SER A 53 17.23 1.95 8.19
N ASP A 54 18.48 2.03 7.76
CA ASP A 54 19.66 1.43 8.39
C ASP A 54 19.78 1.75 9.89
N ASN A 55 19.52 3.01 10.28
CA ASN A 55 19.52 3.46 11.67
C ASN A 55 18.42 2.80 12.55
N LEU A 56 17.46 2.13 11.91
CA LEU A 56 16.41 1.32 12.54
C LEU A 56 16.52 -0.16 12.10
N ASN A 57 17.74 -0.60 11.76
CA ASN A 57 18.10 -1.97 11.42
C ASN A 57 17.33 -2.59 10.24
N ASN A 58 16.89 -1.79 9.26
CA ASN A 58 16.11 -2.26 8.11
C ASN A 58 14.93 -3.17 8.52
N THR A 59 14.27 -2.80 9.62
CA THR A 59 13.16 -3.56 10.20
C THR A 59 11.95 -3.52 9.27
N LEU A 60 11.35 -4.67 9.01
CA LEU A 60 10.10 -4.77 8.27
C LEU A 60 8.91 -4.48 9.21
N ILE A 61 8.14 -3.44 8.88
CA ILE A 61 6.89 -3.09 9.57
C ILE A 61 5.74 -3.50 8.66
N THR A 62 4.89 -4.43 9.10
CA THR A 62 3.79 -4.97 8.29
C THR A 62 2.50 -5.13 9.09
N LYS A 63 1.37 -5.15 8.36
CA LYS A 63 0.05 -5.44 8.91
C LYS A 63 -0.84 -6.10 7.85
N VAL A 64 -1.73 -6.98 8.29
CA VAL A 64 -2.88 -7.43 7.50
C VAL A 64 -4.00 -6.40 7.68
N LEU A 65 -4.33 -5.72 6.59
CA LEU A 65 -5.35 -4.68 6.52
C LEU A 65 -6.65 -5.27 5.97
N HIS A 66 -7.77 -4.86 6.53
CA HIS A 66 -9.12 -5.21 6.07
C HIS A 66 -9.81 -3.98 5.49
N GLU A 67 -10.96 -4.18 4.84
CA GLU A 67 -11.84 -3.10 4.42
C GLU A 67 -12.01 -2.02 5.51
N GLY A 68 -11.81 -0.76 5.11
CA GLY A 68 -11.86 0.42 5.97
C GLY A 68 -10.55 0.75 6.70
N ASP A 69 -9.58 -0.17 6.77
CA ASP A 69 -8.28 0.13 7.37
C ASP A 69 -7.48 1.11 6.51
N VAL A 70 -6.77 2.01 7.21
CA VAL A 70 -5.82 2.96 6.62
C VAL A 70 -4.40 2.61 7.06
N PHE A 71 -3.45 2.74 6.13
CA PHE A 71 -2.03 2.53 6.38
C PHE A 71 -1.20 3.62 5.70
N VAL A 72 -0.10 4.03 6.35
CA VAL A 72 0.76 5.11 5.85
C VAL A 72 2.15 4.56 5.56
N PHE A 73 2.63 4.83 4.35
CA PHE A 73 4.02 4.57 3.95
C PHE A 73 4.82 5.88 4.01
N PRO A 74 5.88 5.95 4.84
CA PRO A 74 6.73 7.13 4.87
C PRO A 74 7.49 7.34 3.55
N ILE A 75 7.78 8.60 3.24
CA ILE A 75 8.57 8.98 2.05
C ILE A 75 9.90 8.19 1.95
N GLY A 76 10.19 7.70 0.74
CA GLY A 76 11.45 7.05 0.41
C GLY A 76 11.67 5.67 1.05
N LYS A 77 10.65 5.07 1.67
CA LYS A 77 10.76 3.70 2.23
C LYS A 77 10.39 2.64 1.20
N ILE A 78 11.10 1.51 1.26
CA ILE A 78 10.78 0.33 0.44
C ILE A 78 9.43 -0.18 0.89
N SER A 79 8.45 -0.11 0.00
CA SER A 79 7.04 -0.39 0.25
C SER A 79 6.63 -1.66 -0.51
N ILE A 80 5.81 -2.49 0.14
CA ILE A 80 5.27 -3.74 -0.38
C ILE A 80 3.80 -3.85 -0.01
N ALA A 81 3.01 -4.36 -0.95
CA ALA A 81 1.64 -4.78 -0.69
C ALA A 81 1.31 -6.03 -1.50
N TYR A 82 0.58 -6.99 -0.92
CA TYR A 82 0.04 -8.12 -1.68
C TYR A 82 -1.35 -8.49 -1.19
N PHE A 83 -2.18 -8.92 -2.13
CA PHE A 83 -3.51 -9.42 -1.83
C PHE A 83 -3.40 -10.71 -1.03
N HIS A 84 -3.96 -10.70 0.19
CA HIS A 84 -3.88 -11.81 1.13
C HIS A 84 -5.08 -12.76 1.01
N GLY A 85 -6.20 -12.28 0.47
CA GLY A 85 -7.42 -13.09 0.25
C GLY A 85 -8.70 -12.29 0.49
N GLN A 86 -9.84 -12.89 0.19
CA GLN A 86 -11.13 -12.40 0.71
C GLN A 86 -11.25 -12.83 2.17
N ARG A 87 -11.86 -11.97 3.01
CA ARG A 87 -12.17 -12.29 4.41
C ARG A 87 -12.81 -13.69 4.48
N ALA A 88 -12.38 -14.52 5.43
CA ALA A 88 -13.22 -15.65 5.84
C ALA A 88 -14.55 -15.05 6.29
N MET A 89 -15.61 -15.32 5.51
CA MET A 89 -16.98 -15.05 5.93
C MET A 89 -17.19 -15.85 7.20
N GLY A 90 -17.27 -15.16 8.34
CA GLY A 90 -17.58 -15.80 9.61
C GLY A 90 -19.04 -16.23 9.63
N TYR A 91 -19.31 -17.45 9.14
CA TYR A 91 -20.35 -18.37 9.57
C TYR A 91 -19.86 -19.80 9.33
#